data_AF-A0A1G0ZE81-F1
#
_entry.id   AF-A0A1G0ZE81-F1
#
_cell.length_a   1.000
_cell.length_b   1.000
_cell.length_c   1.000
_cell.angle_alpha   90.00
_cell.angle_beta   90.00
_cell.angle_gamma   90.00
#
_symmetry.space_group_name_H-M   'P 1'
#
loop_
_entity.id
_entity.type
_entity.pdbx_description
1 polymer ?
#
loop_
_entity_poly.entity_id
_entity_poly.type
_entity_poly.pdbx_seq_one_letter_code
_entity_poly.pdbx_strand_id
1 'polypeptide(L)'
;MTGGNVNGYISGEGEKGVLIRGRLEHEYFSGAFAAEGTMWTGAFPEYGTSQMIPFMAAAGQYPHSPLGVQFASSSLAHPQEPGINDICFRPLWKIWGTFRKQTQIKIFNDYNCSAVFRKTSKDAGHYIMLSKDSKTALLIVTNFSGKSRDISVEIDWKKTGFKAAGASSWKLSPDTSSPGKAERRNEKAVFSCSLEGFGVSAWLLGSEASLKNAIRDFEKPYPRQDAYDRSYLEGIEKQRIFRNEPAASRELYMQVYVDNLAVPYEESMWWDLFDNAFQIGRFDSSGRFVPFGWISKDGFSKTQPEKKDYVWPGVASKWIPLHEILPGAKHEIGIQSLHFGEPFYSFMEIRISPTASMKDKSAYVLEFKNELEPDRSFMRFKINTSK
;
A
#
# COMPACT_ATOMS: atom_id res chain seq x y z
N MET A 1 2.28 18.99 -17.84
CA MET A 1 3.01 19.22 -16.58
C MET A 1 2.00 19.28 -15.44
N THR A 2 1.70 18.12 -14.85
CA THR A 2 0.76 17.95 -13.74
C THR A 2 1.52 17.27 -12.59
N GLY A 3 1.34 17.78 -11.37
CA GLY A 3 2.28 17.72 -10.26
C GLY A 3 2.76 16.34 -9.82
N GLY A 4 4.00 16.30 -9.32
CA GLY A 4 4.64 15.14 -8.70
C GLY A 4 4.04 14.76 -7.35
N ASN A 5 2.74 14.47 -7.31
CA ASN A 5 1.99 14.28 -6.07
C ASN A 5 1.90 12.82 -5.59
N VAL A 6 2.54 11.87 -6.28
CA VAL A 6 2.51 10.46 -5.86
C VAL A 6 3.91 9.85 -5.95
N ASN A 7 4.36 9.33 -4.81
CA ASN A 7 5.62 8.62 -4.60
C ASN A 7 5.45 7.15 -5.01
N GLY A 8 6.49 6.54 -5.57
CA GLY A 8 6.48 5.12 -5.98
C GLY A 8 7.73 4.39 -5.52
N TYR A 9 7.80 3.07 -5.65
CA TYR A 9 9.01 2.28 -5.38
C TYR A 9 9.19 1.23 -6.46
N ILE A 10 10.40 1.14 -7.01
CA ILE A 10 10.76 0.11 -7.97
C ILE A 10 12.14 -0.40 -7.60
N SER A 11 12.20 -1.39 -6.68
CA SER A 11 13.19 -2.49 -6.64
C SER A 11 13.61 -2.87 -5.21
N GLY A 12 13.29 -4.11 -4.80
CA GLY A 12 13.96 -5.00 -3.81
C GLY A 12 14.46 -4.49 -2.44
N GLU A 13 14.41 -5.35 -1.43
CA GLU A 13 14.96 -5.09 -0.08
C GLU A 13 16.42 -4.60 -0.05
N GLY A 14 17.20 -4.88 -1.10
CA GLY A 14 18.58 -4.39 -1.29
C GLY A 14 18.73 -2.90 -1.60
N GLU A 15 17.65 -2.15 -1.85
CA GLU A 15 17.70 -0.69 -2.10
C GLU A 15 17.41 0.16 -0.86
N LYS A 16 17.50 -0.44 0.33
CA LYS A 16 17.35 0.23 1.63
C LYS A 16 15.98 0.88 1.84
N GLY A 17 14.96 0.41 1.11
CA GLY A 17 13.56 0.78 1.36
C GLY A 17 13.26 2.28 1.25
N VAL A 18 14.02 3.03 0.44
CA VAL A 18 13.80 4.47 0.23
C VAL A 18 12.70 4.69 -0.82
N LEU A 19 11.69 5.49 -0.47
CA LEU A 19 10.59 5.82 -1.37
C LEU A 19 11.03 6.82 -2.46
N ILE A 20 10.67 6.58 -3.73
CA ILE A 20 10.90 7.51 -4.84
C ILE A 20 9.91 8.66 -4.73
N ARG A 21 10.36 9.91 -4.90
CA ARG A 21 9.62 11.13 -4.53
C ARG A 21 8.80 11.74 -5.66
N GLY A 22 8.79 11.12 -6.85
CA GLY A 22 7.96 11.59 -7.95
C GLY A 22 7.98 10.75 -9.23
N ARG A 23 7.09 11.12 -10.17
CA ARG A 23 6.87 10.43 -11.45
C ARG A 23 8.11 10.34 -12.35
N LEU A 24 8.90 11.40 -12.44
CA LEU A 24 10.10 11.43 -13.30
C LEU A 24 11.20 10.51 -12.76
N GLU A 25 11.43 10.57 -11.44
CA GLU A 25 12.35 9.66 -10.77
C GLU A 25 11.88 8.21 -10.94
N HIS A 26 10.58 7.97 -10.77
CA HIS A 26 10.00 6.65 -10.97
C HIS A 26 10.22 6.14 -12.40
N GLU A 27 9.90 6.94 -13.43
CA GLU A 27 10.10 6.55 -14.85
C GLU A 27 11.56 6.13 -15.12
N TYR A 28 12.50 6.92 -14.59
CA TYR A 28 13.93 6.67 -14.74
C TYR A 28 14.36 5.38 -14.04
N PHE A 29 14.03 5.22 -12.74
CA PHE A 29 14.49 4.09 -11.95
C PHE A 29 13.75 2.78 -12.24
N SER A 30 12.50 2.81 -12.72
CA SER A 30 11.79 1.58 -13.15
C SER A 30 12.24 1.05 -14.48
N GLY A 31 12.80 1.89 -15.34
CA GLY A 31 12.81 1.58 -16.76
C GLY A 31 11.41 1.51 -17.37
N ALA A 32 10.41 2.22 -16.82
CA ALA A 32 9.05 2.26 -17.37
C ALA A 32 8.99 2.77 -18.82
N PHE A 33 10.03 3.50 -19.26
CA PHE A 33 10.22 3.87 -20.66
C PHE A 33 10.47 2.66 -21.59
N ALA A 34 10.95 1.53 -21.05
CA ALA A 34 11.31 0.33 -21.80
C ALA A 34 10.24 -0.77 -21.70
N ALA A 35 9.67 -1.00 -20.52
CA ALA A 35 8.64 -2.02 -20.29
C ALA A 35 7.73 -1.67 -19.12
N GLU A 36 6.50 -2.18 -19.15
CA GLU A 36 5.58 -2.04 -18.01
C GLU A 36 6.08 -2.82 -16.78
N GLY A 37 6.08 -2.13 -15.65
CA GLY A 37 6.54 -2.68 -14.37
C GLY A 37 5.40 -3.07 -13.43
N THR A 38 5.78 -3.67 -12.31
CA THR A 38 4.91 -3.82 -11.14
C THR A 38 5.37 -2.90 -10.03
N MET A 39 4.44 -2.33 -9.28
CA MET A 39 4.75 -1.49 -8.12
C MET A 39 4.57 -2.30 -6.83
N TRP A 40 5.56 -2.28 -5.94
CA TRP A 40 5.50 -2.97 -4.64
C TRP A 40 4.52 -2.29 -3.68
N THR A 41 3.22 -2.47 -3.90
CA THR A 41 2.18 -1.85 -3.08
C THR A 41 1.92 -2.62 -1.79
N GLY A 42 2.19 -3.92 -1.74
CA GLY A 42 2.03 -4.70 -0.51
C GLY A 42 3.02 -4.28 0.55
N ALA A 43 4.31 -4.26 0.23
CA ALA A 43 5.40 -4.03 1.18
C ALA A 43 5.43 -2.64 1.84
N PHE A 44 4.65 -1.68 1.33
CA PHE A 44 4.66 -0.29 1.78
C PHE A 44 3.22 0.17 2.02
N PRO A 45 2.73 0.21 3.28
CA PRO A 45 1.38 0.65 3.61
C PRO A 45 1.05 2.05 3.07
N GLU A 46 2.07 2.90 2.89
CA GLU A 46 1.96 4.23 2.28
C GLU A 46 1.35 4.16 0.86
N TYR A 47 1.59 3.04 0.17
CA TYR A 47 1.08 2.78 -1.18
C TYR A 47 -0.23 2.01 -1.19
N GLY A 48 -0.66 1.41 -0.08
CA GLY A 48 -1.95 0.71 0.07
C GLY A 48 -3.18 1.62 0.07
N THR A 49 -3.08 2.85 -0.44
CA THR A 49 -4.14 3.86 -0.38
C THR A 49 -4.71 4.18 -1.76
N SER A 50 -5.90 4.79 -1.79
CA SER A 50 -6.53 5.20 -3.05
C SER A 50 -5.70 6.22 -3.83
N GLN A 51 -4.80 6.97 -3.18
CA GLN A 51 -3.90 7.92 -3.84
C GLN A 51 -2.98 7.27 -4.88
N MET A 52 -2.73 5.96 -4.75
CA MET A 52 -1.91 5.21 -5.69
C MET A 52 -2.67 4.77 -6.95
N ILE A 53 -4.01 4.73 -6.89
CA ILE A 53 -4.86 4.31 -8.03
C ILE A 53 -4.56 5.14 -9.28
N PRO A 54 -4.55 6.50 -9.25
CA PRO A 54 -4.33 7.28 -10.45
C PRO A 54 -2.94 7.09 -11.05
N PHE A 55 -1.95 6.90 -10.19
CA PHE A 55 -0.59 6.63 -10.63
C PHE A 55 -0.52 5.31 -11.41
N MET A 56 -1.00 4.21 -10.83
CA MET A 56 -0.98 2.91 -11.48
C MET A 56 -1.85 2.88 -12.74
N ALA A 57 -3.03 3.50 -12.68
CA ALA A 57 -3.94 3.59 -13.80
C ALA A 57 -3.31 4.32 -15.00
N ALA A 58 -2.61 5.45 -14.76
CA ALA A 58 -2.01 6.26 -15.82
C ALA A 58 -0.68 5.70 -16.34
N ALA A 59 0.10 5.07 -15.45
CA ALA A 59 1.37 4.46 -15.80
C ALA A 59 1.20 3.11 -16.50
N GLY A 60 0.07 2.41 -16.31
CA GLY A 60 -0.12 1.04 -16.81
C GLY A 60 0.55 -0.03 -15.93
N GLN A 61 0.94 0.33 -14.71
CA GLN A 61 1.60 -0.56 -13.78
C GLN A 61 0.62 -1.32 -12.89
N TYR A 62 1.03 -2.54 -12.53
CA TYR A 62 0.23 -3.44 -11.72
C TYR A 62 0.73 -3.46 -10.27
N PRO A 63 -0.17 -3.54 -9.26
CA PRO A 63 0.26 -3.74 -7.89
C PRO A 63 0.91 -5.13 -7.76
N HIS A 64 2.13 -5.14 -7.25
CA HIS A 64 2.76 -6.32 -6.70
C HIS A 64 2.22 -6.49 -5.29
N SER A 65 1.22 -7.35 -5.17
CA SER A 65 0.64 -7.82 -3.91
C SER A 65 1.30 -9.15 -3.55
N PRO A 66 2.43 -9.15 -2.81
CA PRO A 66 2.96 -10.38 -2.23
C PRO A 66 1.87 -11.04 -1.37
N LEU A 67 1.57 -12.30 -1.65
CA LEU A 67 0.59 -13.08 -0.91
C LEU A 67 1.35 -14.01 0.02
N GLY A 68 1.32 -13.71 1.33
CA GLY A 68 2.03 -14.47 2.35
C GLY A 68 2.85 -13.62 3.31
N VAL A 69 3.41 -14.29 4.32
CA VAL A 69 4.16 -13.66 5.40
C VAL A 69 5.63 -13.97 5.23
N GLN A 70 6.42 -12.95 4.96
CA GLN A 70 7.88 -13.05 4.97
C GLN A 70 8.45 -12.71 6.36
N PHE A 71 7.92 -11.65 6.97
CA PHE A 71 8.30 -11.18 8.31
C PHE A 71 7.03 -10.82 9.10
N ALA A 72 6.69 -11.59 10.14
CA ALA A 72 5.37 -11.57 10.80
C ALA A 72 4.95 -10.24 11.45
N SER A 73 5.90 -9.49 12.01
CA SER A 73 5.67 -8.16 12.57
C SER A 73 6.38 -7.12 11.72
N SER A 74 5.95 -6.97 10.47
CA SER A 74 6.41 -5.92 9.56
C SER A 74 5.40 -5.68 8.44
N SER A 75 5.66 -4.69 7.59
CA SER A 75 4.84 -4.48 6.40
C SER A 75 4.95 -5.61 5.38
N LEU A 76 5.86 -6.57 5.54
CA LEU A 76 6.01 -7.76 4.70
C LEU A 76 5.17 -8.97 5.20
N ALA A 77 4.28 -8.75 6.18
CA ALA A 77 3.28 -9.73 6.61
C ALA A 77 1.96 -9.52 5.86
N HIS A 78 1.75 -10.25 4.77
CA HIS A 78 0.54 -10.11 3.97
C HIS A 78 -0.43 -11.26 4.19
N PRO A 79 -1.75 -10.98 4.10
CA PRO A 79 -2.71 -12.05 3.93
C PRO A 79 -2.42 -12.84 2.65
N GLN A 80 -2.75 -14.13 2.66
CA GLN A 80 -2.58 -15.00 1.49
C GLN A 80 -3.61 -14.74 0.39
N GLU A 81 -4.62 -13.92 0.66
CA GLU A 81 -5.70 -13.60 -0.25
C GLU A 81 -5.69 -12.11 -0.64
N PRO A 82 -5.84 -11.77 -1.93
CA PRO A 82 -5.94 -10.40 -2.39
C PRO A 82 -7.26 -9.78 -1.96
N GLY A 83 -7.25 -8.47 -1.69
CA GLY A 83 -8.42 -7.67 -1.40
C GLY A 83 -8.70 -7.47 0.09
N ILE A 84 -7.72 -7.74 0.96
CA ILE A 84 -7.72 -7.35 2.39
C ILE A 84 -6.89 -6.07 2.57
N ASN A 85 -5.55 -6.16 2.45
CA ASN A 85 -4.64 -5.02 2.63
C ASN A 85 -4.54 -4.09 1.40
N ASP A 86 -5.08 -4.53 0.26
CA ASP A 86 -5.01 -3.84 -1.04
C ASP A 86 -6.39 -3.66 -1.68
N ILE A 87 -7.44 -3.64 -0.83
CA ILE A 87 -8.84 -3.46 -1.23
C ILE A 87 -9.09 -2.24 -2.13
N CYS A 88 -8.27 -1.20 -1.98
CA CYS A 88 -8.33 0.02 -2.79
C CYS A 88 -8.09 -0.24 -4.28
N PHE A 89 -7.41 -1.32 -4.67
CA PHE A 89 -7.09 -1.64 -6.06
C PHE A 89 -8.11 -2.53 -6.77
N ARG A 90 -9.14 -3.01 -6.07
CA ARG A 90 -10.23 -3.80 -6.66
C ARG A 90 -10.82 -3.19 -7.95
N PRO A 91 -11.07 -1.86 -8.04
CA PRO A 91 -11.53 -1.24 -9.28
C PRO A 91 -10.61 -1.50 -10.47
N LEU A 92 -9.30 -1.33 -10.29
CA LEU A 92 -8.30 -1.55 -11.33
C LEU A 92 -8.20 -3.02 -11.72
N TRP A 93 -8.20 -3.95 -10.76
CA TRP A 93 -8.20 -5.38 -11.05
C TRP A 93 -9.41 -5.81 -11.88
N LYS A 94 -10.59 -5.25 -11.61
CA LYS A 94 -11.78 -5.53 -12.43
C LYS A 94 -11.64 -5.02 -13.85
N ILE A 95 -11.15 -3.79 -14.00
CA ILE A 95 -10.91 -3.17 -15.30
C ILE A 95 -9.88 -3.99 -16.09
N TRP A 96 -8.70 -4.27 -15.53
CA TRP A 96 -7.65 -5.07 -16.17
C TRP A 96 -8.08 -6.51 -16.43
N GLY A 97 -8.96 -7.08 -15.59
CA GLY A 97 -9.53 -8.41 -15.78
C GLY A 97 -10.25 -8.61 -17.12
N THR A 98 -10.69 -7.53 -17.77
CA THR A 98 -11.26 -7.60 -19.13
C THR A 98 -10.25 -8.03 -20.20
N PHE A 99 -8.95 -7.90 -19.92
CA PHE A 99 -7.84 -8.32 -20.77
C PHE A 99 -7.17 -9.62 -20.27
N ARG A 100 -7.80 -10.35 -19.35
CA ARG A 100 -7.27 -11.62 -18.84
C ARG A 100 -6.97 -12.60 -20.00
N LYS A 101 -5.80 -13.24 -19.96
CA LYS A 101 -5.28 -14.19 -20.99
C LYS A 101 -4.92 -13.55 -22.33
N GLN A 102 -5.01 -12.22 -22.49
CA GLN A 102 -4.45 -11.56 -23.67
C GLN A 102 -2.91 -11.58 -23.60
N THR A 103 -2.27 -11.69 -24.75
CA THR A 103 -0.81 -11.64 -24.90
C THR A 103 -0.44 -10.60 -25.95
N GLN A 104 0.82 -10.12 -25.92
CA GLN A 104 1.31 -9.11 -26.86
C GLN A 104 0.42 -7.86 -26.90
N ILE A 105 0.01 -7.42 -25.71
CA ILE A 105 -0.83 -6.23 -25.51
C ILE A 105 0.00 -5.01 -25.88
N LYS A 106 -0.54 -4.13 -26.73
CA LYS A 106 0.09 -2.83 -27.01
C LYS A 106 -0.43 -1.82 -26.01
N ILE A 107 0.47 -1.01 -25.47
CA ILE A 107 0.17 -0.09 -24.39
C ILE A 107 0.53 1.33 -24.82
N PHE A 108 -0.38 2.26 -24.53
CA PHE A 108 -0.14 3.70 -24.63
C PHE A 108 -0.46 4.33 -23.28
N ASN A 109 0.54 4.84 -22.59
CA ASN A 109 0.46 5.42 -21.24
C ASN A 109 1.12 6.81 -21.23
N ASP A 110 1.16 7.47 -20.08
CA ASP A 110 1.73 8.81 -19.97
C ASP A 110 3.18 8.97 -20.46
N TYR A 111 3.97 7.90 -20.53
CA TYR A 111 5.39 7.93 -20.90
C TYR A 111 5.61 7.69 -22.40
N ASN A 112 4.79 6.85 -23.06
CA ASN A 112 5.02 6.40 -24.44
C ASN A 112 3.92 6.79 -25.44
N CYS A 113 2.98 7.66 -25.06
CA CYS A 113 1.77 7.95 -25.84
C CYS A 113 1.83 9.13 -26.81
N SER A 114 3.01 9.54 -27.31
CA SER A 114 3.21 10.77 -28.10
C SER A 114 2.00 11.19 -28.99
N ALA A 115 1.21 12.13 -28.45
CA ALA A 115 0.00 12.72 -29.07
C ALA A 115 -1.11 11.74 -29.50
N VAL A 116 -1.23 10.58 -28.81
CA VAL A 116 -2.40 9.67 -28.84
C VAL A 116 -3.56 10.28 -28.05
N PHE A 117 -3.29 10.79 -26.86
CA PHE A 117 -4.27 11.49 -26.04
C PHE A 117 -4.27 12.98 -26.36
N ARG A 118 -5.46 13.54 -26.51
CA ARG A 118 -5.73 14.93 -26.90
C ARG A 118 -6.74 15.54 -25.95
N LYS A 119 -6.66 16.87 -25.78
CA LYS A 119 -7.62 17.70 -25.01
C LYS A 119 -8.02 17.05 -23.67
N THR A 120 -7.03 16.53 -22.96
CA THR A 120 -7.23 15.87 -21.67
C THR A 120 -7.57 16.90 -20.59
N SER A 121 -8.55 16.58 -19.74
CA SER A 121 -8.89 17.40 -18.58
C SER A 121 -7.71 17.56 -17.63
N LYS A 122 -7.67 18.69 -16.92
CA LYS A 122 -6.67 18.91 -15.86
C LYS A 122 -6.82 17.82 -14.79
N ASP A 123 -5.68 17.32 -14.29
CA ASP A 123 -5.61 16.27 -13.27
C ASP A 123 -6.14 14.88 -13.71
N ALA A 124 -6.36 14.67 -15.02
CA ALA A 124 -6.69 13.34 -15.52
C ALA A 124 -5.42 12.52 -15.80
N GLY A 125 -5.48 11.23 -15.52
CA GLY A 125 -4.55 10.23 -16.04
C GLY A 125 -5.22 9.34 -17.07
N HIS A 126 -4.44 8.78 -18.00
CA HIS A 126 -4.97 7.96 -19.08
C HIS A 126 -4.03 6.84 -19.51
N TYR A 127 -4.62 5.72 -19.90
CA TYR A 127 -3.91 4.52 -20.31
C TYR A 127 -4.77 3.74 -21.30
N ILE A 128 -4.19 3.30 -22.42
CA ILE A 128 -4.85 2.43 -23.39
C ILE A 128 -4.11 1.10 -23.50
N MET A 129 -4.87 0.01 -23.42
CA MET A 129 -4.43 -1.34 -23.79
C MET A 129 -5.11 -1.75 -25.09
N LEU A 130 -4.37 -2.29 -26.04
CA LEU A 130 -4.91 -2.91 -27.25
C LEU A 130 -4.56 -4.39 -27.32
N SER A 131 -5.51 -5.22 -27.76
CA SER A 131 -5.24 -6.62 -28.08
C SER A 131 -4.19 -6.74 -29.18
N LYS A 132 -3.54 -7.93 -29.27
CA LYS A 132 -2.54 -8.24 -30.30
C LYS A 132 -3.00 -7.88 -31.71
N ASP A 133 -4.27 -8.18 -32.03
CA ASP A 133 -4.89 -7.92 -33.33
C ASP A 133 -5.52 -6.51 -33.45
N SER A 134 -5.41 -5.70 -32.39
CA SER A 134 -5.95 -4.34 -32.31
C SER A 134 -7.46 -4.27 -32.62
N LYS A 135 -8.21 -5.34 -32.30
CA LYS A 135 -9.68 -5.39 -32.40
C LYS A 135 -10.40 -5.11 -31.10
N THR A 136 -9.68 -5.16 -29.97
CA THR A 136 -10.19 -4.79 -28.66
C THR A 136 -9.30 -3.69 -28.08
N ALA A 137 -9.92 -2.66 -27.50
CA ALA A 137 -9.24 -1.60 -26.79
C ALA A 137 -9.85 -1.44 -25.38
N LEU A 138 -9.01 -1.17 -24.39
CA LEU A 138 -9.42 -0.75 -23.06
C LEU A 138 -8.78 0.62 -22.79
N LEU A 139 -9.60 1.66 -22.75
CA LEU A 139 -9.20 2.99 -22.30
C LEU A 139 -9.50 3.09 -20.81
N ILE A 140 -8.51 3.38 -20.00
CA ILE A 140 -8.63 3.66 -18.57
C ILE A 140 -8.40 5.15 -18.36
N VAL A 141 -9.25 5.79 -17.57
CA VAL A 141 -9.09 7.18 -17.13
C VAL A 141 -9.20 7.27 -15.62
N THR A 142 -8.47 8.22 -15.05
CA THR A 142 -8.40 8.39 -13.60
C THR A 142 -8.31 9.86 -13.20
N ASN A 143 -8.59 10.15 -11.94
CA ASN A 143 -8.57 11.48 -11.35
C ASN A 143 -7.43 11.60 -10.33
N PHE A 144 -6.41 12.40 -10.60
CA PHE A 144 -5.30 12.67 -9.66
C PHE A 144 -5.69 13.59 -8.49
N SER A 145 -6.88 14.21 -8.52
CA SER A 145 -7.36 15.05 -7.44
C SER A 145 -8.07 14.21 -6.37
N GLY A 146 -7.86 14.54 -5.09
CA GLY A 146 -8.60 13.95 -3.97
C GLY A 146 -10.05 14.42 -3.85
N LYS A 147 -10.51 15.30 -4.75
CA LYS A 147 -11.90 15.73 -4.90
C LYS A 147 -12.49 15.19 -6.19
N SER A 148 -13.81 15.05 -6.23
CA SER A 148 -14.52 14.66 -7.45
C SER A 148 -14.27 15.66 -8.59
N ARG A 149 -14.13 15.13 -9.82
CA ARG A 149 -13.86 15.88 -11.04
C ARG A 149 -14.58 15.26 -12.22
N ASP A 150 -15.03 16.10 -13.13
CA ASP A 150 -15.41 15.67 -14.48
C ASP A 150 -14.15 15.54 -15.33
N ILE A 151 -13.91 14.32 -15.81
CA ILE A 151 -12.77 13.97 -16.62
C ILE A 151 -13.24 13.77 -18.06
N SER A 152 -12.50 14.35 -18.99
CA SER A 152 -12.66 14.14 -20.43
C SER A 152 -11.31 13.93 -21.09
N VAL A 153 -11.27 13.00 -22.05
CA VAL A 153 -10.11 12.70 -22.89
C VAL A 153 -10.55 12.46 -24.32
N GLU A 154 -9.83 13.05 -25.29
CA GLU A 154 -10.01 12.80 -26.73
C GLU A 154 -8.90 11.85 -27.20
N ILE A 155 -9.24 10.83 -28.00
CA ILE A 155 -8.29 9.83 -28.51
C ILE A 155 -8.08 9.96 -30.01
N ASP A 156 -6.81 10.00 -30.42
CA ASP A 156 -6.40 9.84 -31.82
C ASP A 156 -6.20 8.37 -32.18
N TRP A 157 -7.29 7.69 -32.52
CA TRP A 157 -7.27 6.27 -32.88
C TRP A 157 -6.39 5.93 -34.10
N LYS A 158 -6.10 6.90 -34.96
CA LYS A 158 -5.21 6.68 -36.11
C LYS A 158 -3.79 6.34 -35.67
N LYS A 159 -3.34 6.88 -34.53
CA LYS A 159 -2.01 6.63 -33.98
C LYS A 159 -1.89 5.34 -33.20
N THR A 160 -3.01 4.74 -32.80
CA THR A 160 -3.02 3.49 -32.03
C THR A 160 -3.18 2.25 -32.92
N GLY A 161 -3.70 2.43 -34.15
CA GLY A 161 -4.02 1.33 -35.08
C GLY A 161 -5.35 0.64 -34.79
N PHE A 162 -6.12 1.10 -33.81
CA PHE A 162 -7.46 0.58 -33.48
C PHE A 162 -8.55 1.28 -34.31
N LYS A 163 -9.54 0.54 -34.81
CA LYS A 163 -10.66 1.08 -35.61
C LYS A 163 -11.91 1.32 -34.75
N ALA A 164 -12.03 2.51 -34.16
CA ALA A 164 -13.14 2.83 -33.25
C ALA A 164 -14.52 2.96 -33.91
N ALA A 165 -14.60 3.40 -35.17
CA ALA A 165 -15.88 3.75 -35.82
C ALA A 165 -16.90 2.59 -35.89
N GLY A 166 -16.45 1.34 -35.97
CA GLY A 166 -17.31 0.14 -36.01
C GLY A 166 -17.35 -0.66 -34.72
N ALA A 167 -16.73 -0.18 -33.64
CA ALA A 167 -16.66 -0.89 -32.38
C ALA A 167 -17.87 -0.58 -31.49
N SER A 168 -18.40 -1.57 -30.78
CA SER A 168 -19.23 -1.33 -29.60
C SER A 168 -18.35 -0.72 -28.49
N SER A 169 -18.94 0.09 -27.60
CA SER A 169 -18.21 0.72 -26.47
C SER A 169 -19.04 0.53 -25.20
N TRP A 170 -18.35 0.16 -24.12
CA TRP A 170 -18.96 -0.13 -22.83
C TRP A 170 -18.17 0.58 -21.74
N LYS A 171 -18.83 1.44 -20.97
CA LYS A 171 -18.22 2.10 -19.81
C LYS A 171 -18.25 1.15 -18.61
N LEU A 172 -17.13 1.08 -17.92
CA LEU A 172 -16.89 0.29 -16.73
C LEU A 172 -16.59 1.26 -15.58
N SER A 173 -17.40 1.23 -14.52
CA SER A 173 -17.25 2.14 -13.37
C SER A 173 -17.28 1.35 -12.06
N PRO A 174 -16.29 0.48 -11.81
CA PRO A 174 -16.21 -0.25 -10.55
C PRO A 174 -15.78 0.67 -9.40
N ASP A 175 -16.18 0.31 -8.19
CA ASP A 175 -15.69 0.88 -6.93
C ASP A 175 -15.13 -0.25 -6.03
N THR A 176 -14.67 0.09 -4.83
CA THR A 176 -14.06 -0.89 -3.91
C THR A 176 -15.04 -1.92 -3.36
N SER A 177 -16.35 -1.63 -3.42
CA SER A 177 -17.45 -2.45 -2.90
C SER A 177 -18.15 -3.28 -3.99
N SER A 178 -18.19 -2.79 -5.22
CA SER A 178 -18.87 -3.43 -6.34
C SER A 178 -18.14 -3.25 -7.68
N PRO A 179 -18.14 -4.27 -8.56
CA PRO A 179 -17.73 -4.07 -9.96
C PRO A 179 -18.68 -3.14 -10.73
N GLY A 180 -19.91 -2.95 -10.27
CA GLY A 180 -20.95 -2.25 -11.02
C GLY A 180 -21.48 -3.04 -12.22
N LYS A 181 -22.10 -2.31 -13.16
CA LYS A 181 -22.60 -2.85 -14.43
C LYS A 181 -21.88 -2.21 -15.60
N ALA A 182 -21.68 -2.97 -16.67
CA ALA A 182 -21.14 -2.41 -17.90
C ALA A 182 -22.25 -1.62 -18.60
N GLU A 183 -22.00 -0.36 -18.90
CA GLU A 183 -22.98 0.53 -19.52
C GLU A 183 -22.67 0.70 -20.99
N ARG A 184 -23.62 0.38 -21.88
CA ARG A 184 -23.43 0.59 -23.31
C ARG A 184 -23.34 2.09 -23.61
N ARG A 185 -22.32 2.48 -24.35
CA ARG A 185 -21.96 3.87 -24.63
C ARG A 185 -21.72 4.09 -26.12
N ASN A 186 -22.00 5.30 -26.58
CA ASN A 186 -21.86 5.70 -27.99
C ASN A 186 -20.55 6.46 -28.24
N GLU A 187 -19.82 6.79 -27.18
CA GLU A 187 -18.54 7.48 -27.19
C GLU A 187 -17.50 6.67 -27.98
N LYS A 188 -16.94 7.30 -29.02
CA LYS A 188 -15.90 6.73 -29.89
C LYS A 188 -14.66 7.61 -30.06
N ALA A 189 -14.66 8.84 -29.58
CA ALA A 189 -13.55 9.78 -29.81
C ALA A 189 -13.25 10.60 -28.56
N VAL A 190 -14.29 11.21 -28.00
CA VAL A 190 -14.23 11.89 -26.70
C VAL A 190 -14.92 11.00 -25.67
N PHE A 191 -14.22 10.72 -24.58
CA PHE A 191 -14.71 9.92 -23.47
C PHE A 191 -14.77 10.81 -22.25
N SER A 192 -15.92 10.83 -21.57
CA SER A 192 -16.13 11.70 -20.43
C SER A 192 -16.91 11.01 -19.32
N CYS A 193 -16.50 11.25 -18.08
CA CYS A 193 -17.21 10.80 -16.90
C CYS A 193 -16.91 11.67 -15.68
N SER A 194 -17.82 11.68 -14.71
CA SER A 194 -17.51 12.15 -13.37
C SER A 194 -16.82 11.05 -12.59
N LEU A 195 -15.71 11.38 -11.94
CA LEU A 195 -14.96 10.48 -11.06
C LEU A 195 -14.90 11.07 -9.65
N GLU A 196 -14.96 10.21 -8.65
CA GLU A 196 -14.64 10.58 -7.27
C GLU A 196 -13.15 10.89 -7.10
N GLY A 197 -12.77 11.39 -5.92
CA GLY A 197 -11.36 11.64 -5.61
C GLY A 197 -10.53 10.37 -5.76
N PHE A 198 -9.43 10.44 -6.52
CA PHE A 198 -8.58 9.29 -6.82
C PHE A 198 -9.29 8.11 -7.52
N GLY A 199 -10.48 8.34 -8.09
CA GLY A 199 -11.27 7.32 -8.77
C GLY A 199 -10.73 6.91 -10.14
N VAL A 200 -11.28 5.82 -10.68
CA VAL A 200 -10.95 5.29 -12.00
C VAL A 200 -12.22 4.82 -12.72
N SER A 201 -12.24 4.95 -14.05
CA SER A 201 -13.25 4.34 -14.91
C SER A 201 -12.57 3.89 -16.21
N ALA A 202 -13.25 3.06 -16.99
CA ALA A 202 -12.73 2.60 -18.26
C ALA A 202 -13.80 2.50 -19.34
N TRP A 203 -13.37 2.47 -20.59
CA TRP A 203 -14.18 2.09 -21.74
C TRP A 203 -13.54 0.88 -22.41
N LEU A 204 -14.32 -0.18 -22.54
CA LEU A 204 -13.97 -1.37 -23.30
C LEU A 204 -14.62 -1.28 -24.69
N LEU A 205 -13.79 -1.29 -25.73
CA LEU A 205 -14.21 -1.16 -27.12
C LEU A 205 -13.85 -2.41 -27.93
N GLY A 206 -14.73 -2.83 -28.83
CA GLY A 206 -14.54 -4.00 -29.69
C GLY A 206 -15.85 -4.47 -30.30
N SER A 207 -15.86 -5.63 -30.98
CA SER A 207 -17.12 -6.20 -31.47
C SER A 207 -17.94 -6.78 -30.31
N GLU A 208 -19.26 -6.66 -30.35
CA GLU A 208 -20.13 -7.12 -29.26
C GLU A 208 -19.92 -8.61 -28.91
N ALA A 209 -19.75 -9.45 -29.94
CA ALA A 209 -19.43 -10.86 -29.77
C ALA A 209 -18.10 -11.09 -29.03
N SER A 210 -17.06 -10.30 -29.33
CA SER A 210 -15.75 -10.42 -28.68
C SER A 210 -15.76 -9.96 -27.22
N LEU A 211 -16.60 -8.97 -26.88
CA LEU A 211 -16.62 -8.38 -25.54
C LEU A 211 -17.51 -9.13 -24.55
N LYS A 212 -18.46 -9.95 -25.04
CA LYS A 212 -19.50 -10.61 -24.22
C LYS A 212 -18.96 -11.31 -22.98
N ASN A 213 -17.89 -12.09 -23.11
CA ASN A 213 -17.31 -12.82 -21.99
C ASN A 213 -16.59 -11.89 -21.01
N ALA A 214 -15.84 -10.90 -21.51
CA ALA A 214 -15.14 -9.92 -20.67
C ALA A 214 -16.12 -9.06 -19.85
N ILE A 215 -17.23 -8.64 -20.46
CA ILE A 215 -18.31 -7.90 -19.76
C ILE A 215 -18.95 -8.79 -18.69
N ARG A 216 -19.33 -10.02 -19.03
CA ARG A 216 -19.92 -10.95 -18.06
C ARG A 216 -18.98 -11.21 -16.88
N ASP A 217 -17.69 -11.35 -17.13
CA ASP A 217 -16.69 -11.59 -16.10
C ASP A 217 -16.41 -10.34 -15.25
N PHE A 218 -16.42 -9.15 -15.85
CA PHE A 218 -16.34 -7.86 -15.16
C PHE A 218 -17.46 -7.72 -14.12
N GLU A 219 -18.71 -7.97 -14.53
CA GLU A 219 -19.90 -7.81 -13.67
C GLU A 219 -20.03 -8.86 -12.56
N LYS A 220 -19.17 -9.88 -12.52
CA LYS A 220 -19.18 -10.83 -11.40
C LYS A 220 -18.86 -10.08 -10.11
N PRO A 221 -19.59 -10.31 -9.01
CA PRO A 221 -19.27 -9.72 -7.71
C PRO A 221 -17.83 -9.98 -7.29
N TYR A 222 -17.32 -9.18 -6.35
CA TYR A 222 -16.06 -9.50 -5.68
C TYR A 222 -16.16 -10.84 -4.94
N PRO A 223 -15.05 -11.59 -4.82
CA PRO A 223 -15.01 -12.79 -3.98
C PRO A 223 -15.52 -12.47 -2.58
N ARG A 224 -16.28 -13.41 -2.00
CA ARG A 224 -16.71 -13.31 -0.61
C ARG A 224 -15.58 -13.74 0.30
N GLN A 225 -15.57 -13.17 1.51
CA GLN A 225 -14.62 -13.56 2.54
C GLN A 225 -14.79 -15.03 2.91
N ASP A 226 -13.69 -15.77 2.91
CA ASP A 226 -13.66 -17.16 3.32
C ASP A 226 -13.33 -17.30 4.83
N ALA A 227 -12.97 -18.50 5.28
CA ALA A 227 -12.61 -18.75 6.68
C ALA A 227 -11.25 -18.16 7.06
N TYR A 228 -10.29 -18.14 6.13
CA TYR A 228 -8.99 -17.54 6.33
C TYR A 228 -9.13 -16.03 6.50
N ASP A 229 -9.88 -15.38 5.60
CA ASP A 229 -10.11 -13.93 5.63
C ASP A 229 -10.72 -13.49 6.97
N ARG A 230 -11.72 -14.23 7.46
CA ARG A 230 -12.36 -13.93 8.75
C ARG A 230 -11.38 -14.05 9.92
N SER A 231 -10.62 -15.13 9.98
CA SER A 231 -9.60 -15.35 11.02
C SER A 231 -8.54 -14.26 11.03
N TYR A 232 -8.07 -13.85 9.84
CA TYR A 232 -7.12 -12.75 9.70
C TYR A 232 -7.70 -11.44 10.24
N LEU A 233 -8.92 -11.08 9.82
CA LEU A 233 -9.59 -9.86 10.27
C LEU A 233 -9.89 -9.85 11.77
N GLU A 234 -10.22 -11.00 12.36
CA GLU A 234 -10.33 -11.15 13.83
C GLU A 234 -8.99 -10.87 14.53
N GLY A 235 -7.88 -11.31 13.93
CA GLY A 235 -6.52 -10.98 14.40
C GLY A 235 -6.22 -9.48 14.33
N ILE A 236 -6.58 -8.83 13.21
CA ILE A 236 -6.46 -7.36 13.05
C ILE A 236 -7.29 -6.63 14.12
N GLU A 237 -8.51 -7.08 14.36
CA GLU A 237 -9.40 -6.46 15.35
C GLU A 237 -8.84 -6.59 16.78
N LYS A 238 -8.29 -7.76 17.12
CA LYS A 238 -7.60 -7.97 18.40
C LYS A 238 -6.42 -7.01 18.55
N GLN A 239 -5.62 -6.86 17.51
CA GLN A 239 -4.49 -5.92 17.45
C GLN A 239 -4.96 -4.45 17.54
N ARG A 240 -6.12 -4.10 16.97
CA ARG A 240 -6.75 -2.77 17.09
C ARG A 240 -7.16 -2.47 18.52
N ILE A 241 -7.78 -3.43 19.21
CA ILE A 241 -8.21 -3.31 20.61
C ILE A 241 -6.98 -3.10 21.52
N PHE A 242 -5.95 -3.94 21.38
CA PHE A 242 -4.72 -3.81 22.18
C PHE A 242 -4.01 -2.46 22.00
N ARG A 243 -4.10 -1.85 20.81
CA ARG A 243 -3.54 -0.52 20.54
C ARG A 243 -4.38 0.62 21.10
N ASN A 244 -5.71 0.53 21.01
CA ASN A 244 -6.57 1.71 21.20
C ASN A 244 -7.33 1.72 22.52
N GLU A 245 -7.48 0.56 23.16
CA GLU A 245 -8.30 0.37 24.35
C GLU A 245 -7.47 -0.25 25.49
N PRO A 246 -6.32 0.36 25.87
CA PRO A 246 -5.47 -0.19 26.91
C PRO A 246 -6.17 -0.18 28.28
N ALA A 247 -6.06 -1.29 29.00
CA ALA A 247 -6.47 -1.35 30.40
C ALA A 247 -5.63 -0.37 31.23
N ALA A 248 -6.24 0.25 32.24
CA ALA A 248 -5.54 1.13 33.16
C ALA A 248 -4.66 0.32 34.12
N SER A 249 -3.39 0.67 34.27
CA SER A 249 -2.47 0.01 35.20
C SER A 249 -1.51 1.02 35.86
N ARG A 250 -1.30 0.90 37.18
CA ARG A 250 -0.29 1.69 37.94
C ARG A 250 1.11 1.44 37.42
N GLU A 251 1.40 0.16 37.29
CA GLU A 251 2.66 -0.35 36.81
C GLU A 251 2.42 -0.90 35.42
N LEU A 252 3.17 -0.38 34.46
CA LEU A 252 3.13 -0.84 33.09
C LEU A 252 4.55 -0.95 32.59
N TYR A 253 4.87 -2.11 32.03
CA TYR A 253 6.17 -2.45 31.49
C TYR A 253 6.04 -2.76 30.01
N MET A 254 7.07 -2.40 29.26
CA MET A 254 7.19 -2.67 27.83
C MET A 254 8.50 -3.37 27.54
N GLN A 255 8.51 -4.32 26.62
CA GLN A 255 9.71 -4.92 26.08
C GLN A 255 9.61 -4.96 24.56
N VAL A 256 10.64 -4.47 23.89
CA VAL A 256 10.82 -4.63 22.43
C VAL A 256 11.59 -5.92 22.17
N TYR A 257 11.10 -6.71 21.22
CA TYR A 257 11.73 -7.95 20.75
C TYR A 257 11.78 -7.93 19.22
N VAL A 258 12.88 -8.41 18.65
CA VAL A 258 12.99 -8.63 17.20
C VAL A 258 13.17 -10.12 16.99
N ASP A 259 12.30 -10.73 16.18
CA ASP A 259 12.34 -12.17 15.98
C ASP A 259 13.56 -12.62 15.18
N ASN A 260 14.07 -13.82 15.46
CA ASN A 260 15.16 -14.41 14.70
C ASN A 260 14.61 -15.38 13.67
N LEU A 261 14.50 -14.94 12.42
CA LEU A 261 13.94 -15.74 11.34
C LEU A 261 15.03 -16.49 10.57
N ALA A 262 14.75 -17.74 10.22
CA ALA A 262 15.58 -18.47 9.29
C ALA A 262 15.19 -18.09 7.85
N VAL A 263 15.88 -17.11 7.27
CA VAL A 263 15.69 -16.70 5.86
C VAL A 263 16.91 -17.12 5.01
N PRO A 264 16.74 -17.36 3.70
CA PRO A 264 17.84 -17.79 2.82
C PRO A 264 18.77 -16.64 2.38
N TYR A 265 18.84 -15.56 3.14
CA TYR A 265 19.61 -14.37 2.76
C TYR A 265 21.10 -14.56 2.99
N GLU A 266 21.89 -13.85 2.19
CA GLU A 266 23.30 -13.66 2.49
C GLU A 266 23.43 -12.97 3.85
N GLU A 267 24.43 -13.39 4.63
CA GLU A 267 24.63 -12.91 6.01
C GLU A 267 24.78 -11.38 6.06
N SER A 268 25.45 -10.78 5.06
CA SER A 268 25.59 -9.32 4.95
C SER A 268 24.24 -8.60 4.80
N MET A 269 23.35 -9.13 3.96
CA MET A 269 21.99 -8.60 3.78
C MET A 269 21.16 -8.75 5.05
N TRP A 270 21.29 -9.90 5.72
CA TRP A 270 20.61 -10.15 6.98
C TRP A 270 20.98 -9.10 8.03
N TRP A 271 22.29 -8.88 8.26
CA TRP A 271 22.72 -7.90 9.25
C TRP A 271 22.37 -6.45 8.88
N ASP A 272 22.42 -6.10 7.59
CA ASP A 272 22.01 -4.77 7.12
C ASP A 272 20.51 -4.53 7.36
N LEU A 273 19.65 -5.52 7.05
CA LEU A 273 18.20 -5.43 7.23
C LEU A 273 17.79 -5.12 8.67
N PHE A 274 18.54 -5.65 9.65
CA PHE A 274 18.25 -5.47 11.07
C PHE A 274 19.11 -4.40 11.77
N ASP A 275 19.94 -3.67 11.04
CA ASP A 275 20.72 -2.53 11.54
C ASP A 275 19.81 -1.30 11.77
N ASN A 276 18.88 -1.45 12.71
CA ASN A 276 17.83 -0.50 13.03
C ASN A 276 18.00 0.08 14.43
N ALA A 277 17.96 1.40 14.53
CA ALA A 277 17.78 2.09 15.79
C ALA A 277 16.29 2.29 16.08
N PHE A 278 15.88 2.08 17.33
CA PHE A 278 14.49 2.28 17.75
C PHE A 278 14.35 3.53 18.61
N GLN A 279 13.50 4.45 18.17
CA GLN A 279 13.21 5.71 18.85
C GLN A 279 11.79 5.68 19.42
N ILE A 280 11.61 6.10 20.67
CA ILE A 280 10.28 6.18 21.31
C ILE A 280 9.86 7.64 21.50
N GLY A 281 8.58 7.90 21.22
CA GLY A 281 8.02 9.25 21.23
C GLY A 281 6.52 9.30 21.45
N ARG A 282 5.98 10.51 21.49
CA ARG A 282 4.54 10.81 21.51
C ARG A 282 4.12 11.44 20.19
N PHE A 283 2.84 11.41 19.89
CA PHE A 283 2.26 12.22 18.82
C PHE A 283 1.67 13.50 19.41
N ASP A 284 1.97 14.64 18.79
CA ASP A 284 1.34 15.91 19.16
C ASP A 284 -0.07 16.05 18.55
N SER A 285 -0.75 17.16 18.84
CA SER A 285 -2.11 17.41 18.32
C SER A 285 -2.19 17.55 16.80
N SER A 286 -1.06 17.73 16.11
CA SER A 286 -0.96 17.76 14.65
C SER A 286 -0.66 16.38 14.05
N GLY A 287 -0.47 15.36 14.89
CA GLY A 287 -0.06 14.02 14.47
C GLY A 287 1.43 13.89 14.18
N ARG A 288 2.25 14.88 14.56
CA ARG A 288 3.70 14.82 14.38
C ARG A 288 4.34 14.01 15.53
N PHE A 289 5.28 13.14 15.17
CA PHE A 289 6.06 12.38 16.14
C PHE A 289 7.08 13.27 16.85
N VAL A 290 7.06 13.25 18.17
CA VAL A 290 7.97 13.97 19.06
C VAL A 290 8.72 12.95 19.91
N PRO A 291 9.99 12.66 19.59
CA PRO A 291 10.77 11.66 20.31
C PRO A 291 11.16 12.15 21.70
N PHE A 292 11.19 11.24 22.67
CA PHE A 292 11.64 11.52 24.04
C PHE A 292 12.73 10.56 24.55
N GLY A 293 13.13 9.57 23.73
CA GLY A 293 14.27 8.70 24.00
C GLY A 293 14.41 7.59 22.97
N TRP A 294 15.26 6.62 23.30
CA TRP A 294 15.67 5.51 22.47
C TRP A 294 15.52 4.18 23.21
N ILE A 295 15.43 3.10 22.44
CA ILE A 295 15.33 1.73 22.96
C ILE A 295 16.54 0.94 22.50
N SER A 296 17.21 0.30 23.44
CA SER A 296 18.36 -0.59 23.24
C SER A 296 18.09 -1.95 23.88
N LYS A 297 19.00 -2.92 23.72
CA LYS A 297 18.93 -4.20 24.45
C LYS A 297 18.89 -4.01 25.98
N ASP A 298 19.40 -2.89 26.48
CA ASP A 298 19.43 -2.54 27.90
C ASP A 298 18.19 -1.74 28.36
N GLY A 299 17.23 -1.49 27.48
CA GLY A 299 15.98 -0.80 27.78
C GLY A 299 15.97 0.64 27.28
N PHE A 300 15.44 1.57 28.07
CA PHE A 300 15.25 2.96 27.68
C PHE A 300 16.51 3.80 27.91
N SER A 301 16.84 4.67 26.96
CA SER A 301 17.91 5.67 27.06
C SER A 301 17.48 7.04 26.53
N LYS A 302 18.12 8.11 27.04
CA LYS A 302 17.97 9.46 26.48
C LYS A 302 18.91 9.73 25.30
N THR A 303 19.96 8.94 25.16
CA THR A 303 20.94 9.04 24.07
C THR A 303 20.73 7.91 23.07
N GLN A 304 21.05 8.18 21.80
CA GLN A 304 21.01 7.14 20.77
C GLN A 304 21.99 6.02 21.14
N PRO A 305 21.56 4.74 21.10
CA PRO A 305 22.44 3.63 21.39
C PRO A 305 23.52 3.47 20.32
N GLU A 306 24.66 2.88 20.71
CA GLU A 306 25.63 2.37 19.74
C GLU A 306 25.11 1.06 19.12
N LYS A 307 25.58 0.71 17.91
CA LYS A 307 25.15 -0.50 17.19
C LYS A 307 25.27 -1.79 18.01
N LYS A 308 26.31 -1.91 18.84
CA LYS A 308 26.51 -3.08 19.72
C LYS A 308 25.40 -3.26 20.76
N ASP A 309 24.60 -2.21 21.00
CA ASP A 309 23.52 -2.17 21.97
C ASP A 309 22.13 -2.14 21.31
N TYR A 310 22.05 -2.22 19.98
CA TYR A 310 20.77 -2.38 19.28
C TYR A 310 20.05 -3.67 19.71
N VAL A 311 18.74 -3.68 19.50
CA VAL A 311 17.90 -4.87 19.68
C VAL A 311 17.98 -5.70 18.40
N TRP A 312 19.03 -6.51 18.29
CA TRP A 312 19.29 -7.39 17.16
C TRP A 312 18.28 -8.56 17.08
N PRO A 313 18.20 -9.28 15.94
CA PRO A 313 17.36 -10.47 15.82
C PRO A 313 17.61 -11.50 16.92
N GLY A 314 16.53 -12.02 17.50
CA GLY A 314 16.56 -12.94 18.64
C GLY A 314 16.84 -12.28 19.98
N VAL A 315 17.05 -10.96 20.02
CA VAL A 315 17.29 -10.21 21.26
C VAL A 315 16.00 -9.52 21.70
N ALA A 316 15.73 -9.62 23.00
CA ALA A 316 14.73 -8.80 23.67
C ALA A 316 15.45 -7.71 24.47
N SER A 317 14.93 -6.49 24.43
CA SER A 317 15.32 -5.43 25.36
C SER A 317 14.99 -5.80 26.81
N LYS A 318 15.66 -5.18 27.78
CA LYS A 318 15.19 -5.19 29.16
C LYS A 318 13.80 -4.55 29.26
N TRP A 319 13.02 -4.98 30.24
CA TRP A 319 11.71 -4.38 30.51
C TRP A 319 11.85 -2.90 30.87
N ILE A 320 11.08 -2.07 30.17
CA ILE A 320 11.04 -0.62 30.29
C ILE A 320 9.82 -0.24 31.13
N PRO A 321 9.98 0.37 32.31
CA PRO A 321 8.86 0.81 33.15
C PRO A 321 8.21 2.07 32.55
N LEU A 322 7.21 1.90 31.68
CA LEU A 322 6.53 3.01 31.01
C LEU A 322 5.87 3.98 31.98
N HIS A 323 5.41 3.49 33.14
CA HIS A 323 4.80 4.29 34.19
C HIS A 323 5.76 5.29 34.85
N GLU A 324 7.07 5.02 34.87
CA GLU A 324 8.08 5.98 35.35
C GLU A 324 8.36 7.06 34.31
N ILE A 325 8.31 6.72 33.02
CA ILE A 325 8.62 7.62 31.91
C ILE A 325 7.42 8.52 31.58
N LEU A 326 6.22 7.96 31.64
CA LEU A 326 4.97 8.58 31.22
C LEU A 326 3.90 8.39 32.32
N PRO A 327 4.01 9.10 33.45
CA PRO A 327 3.18 8.86 34.63
C PRO A 327 1.76 9.44 34.53
N GLY A 328 0.80 8.73 35.13
CA GLY A 328 -0.46 9.29 35.61
C GLY A 328 -1.49 9.68 34.56
N ALA A 329 -1.36 9.23 33.31
CA ALA A 329 -2.28 9.63 32.25
C ALA A 329 -2.40 8.59 31.13
N LYS A 330 -3.35 8.85 30.24
CA LYS A 330 -3.40 8.17 28.93
C LYS A 330 -2.43 8.86 27.99
N HIS A 331 -1.65 8.07 27.26
CA HIS A 331 -0.70 8.57 26.28
C HIS A 331 -0.86 7.82 24.98
N GLU A 332 -0.74 8.54 23.86
CA GLU A 332 -0.51 7.95 22.55
C GLU A 332 0.98 8.01 22.27
N ILE A 333 1.58 6.83 22.05
CA ILE A 333 3.01 6.67 21.84
C ILE A 333 3.28 5.91 20.55
N GLY A 334 4.50 6.08 20.05
CA GLY A 334 5.01 5.33 18.92
C GLY A 334 6.44 4.91 19.13
N ILE A 335 6.81 3.78 18.53
CA ILE A 335 8.21 3.40 18.32
C ILE A 335 8.50 3.52 16.82
N GLN A 336 9.52 4.29 16.48
CA GLN A 336 10.01 4.47 15.13
C GLN A 336 11.25 3.62 14.87
N SER A 337 11.27 2.90 13.75
CA SER A 337 12.43 2.18 13.22
C SER A 337 13.20 3.07 12.24
N LEU A 338 14.52 3.20 12.49
CA LEU A 338 15.42 4.02 11.68
C LEU A 338 16.62 3.20 11.21
N HIS A 339 16.82 3.14 9.90
CA HIS A 339 18.00 2.54 9.27
C HIS A 339 18.86 3.65 8.67
N PHE A 340 20.12 3.77 9.10
CA PHE A 340 20.99 4.90 8.77
C PHE A 340 20.37 6.30 9.00
N GLY A 341 19.44 6.41 9.96
CA GLY A 341 18.75 7.67 10.29
C GLY A 341 17.51 7.96 9.43
N GLU A 342 17.19 7.11 8.46
CA GLU A 342 16.00 7.22 7.62
C GLU A 342 14.91 6.24 8.09
N PRO A 343 13.61 6.58 7.94
CA PRO A 343 12.50 5.68 8.25
C PRO A 343 12.62 4.34 7.52
N PHE A 344 12.54 3.24 8.27
CA PHE A 344 12.71 1.89 7.73
C PHE A 344 11.69 0.90 8.29
N TYR A 345 11.65 -0.33 7.79
CA TYR A 345 10.71 -1.35 8.25
C TYR A 345 10.78 -1.55 9.77
N SER A 346 9.62 -1.58 10.40
CA SER A 346 9.48 -2.08 11.76
C SER A 346 9.44 -3.61 11.72
N PHE A 347 10.49 -4.27 12.23
CA PHE A 347 10.53 -5.73 12.45
C PHE A 347 10.23 -6.13 13.90
N MET A 348 9.85 -5.15 14.73
CA MET A 348 9.74 -5.33 16.16
C MET A 348 8.38 -5.90 16.56
N GLU A 349 8.36 -6.69 17.62
CA GLU A 349 7.19 -6.93 18.46
C GLU A 349 7.29 -6.07 19.73
N ILE A 350 6.15 -5.57 20.19
CA ILE A 350 6.07 -4.86 21.47
C ILE A 350 5.27 -5.70 22.46
N ARG A 351 5.95 -6.15 23.50
CA ARG A 351 5.37 -6.86 24.63
C ARG A 351 4.96 -5.85 25.69
N ILE A 352 3.72 -5.89 26.12
CA ILE A 352 3.17 -5.02 27.17
C ILE A 352 2.65 -5.89 28.31
N SER A 353 2.98 -5.53 29.55
CA SER A 353 2.54 -6.26 30.73
C SER A 353 2.46 -5.36 31.98
N PRO A 354 1.52 -5.62 32.92
CA PRO A 354 1.52 -4.97 34.23
C PRO A 354 2.71 -5.32 35.11
N THR A 355 3.41 -6.41 34.81
CA THR A 355 4.66 -6.82 35.49
C THR A 355 5.79 -6.94 34.46
N ALA A 356 7.05 -6.97 34.92
CA ALA A 356 8.20 -7.22 34.04
C ALA A 356 8.28 -8.71 33.59
N SER A 357 7.18 -9.25 33.07
CA SER A 357 7.05 -10.64 32.63
C SER A 357 5.88 -10.86 31.67
N MET A 358 6.08 -11.71 30.66
CA MET A 358 5.01 -12.21 29.78
C MET A 358 4.16 -13.32 30.41
N LYS A 359 4.48 -13.75 31.64
CA LYS A 359 3.67 -14.74 32.37
C LYS A 359 2.41 -14.13 33.01
N ASP A 360 2.29 -12.80 33.03
CA ASP A 360 1.07 -12.12 33.48
C ASP A 360 -0.09 -12.45 32.53
N LYS A 361 -1.27 -12.73 33.09
CA LYS A 361 -2.46 -13.06 32.29
C LYS A 361 -2.96 -11.88 31.46
N SER A 362 -2.59 -10.67 31.85
CA SER A 362 -2.93 -9.42 31.17
C SER A 362 -1.84 -8.99 30.19
N ALA A 363 -0.74 -9.75 30.06
CA ALA A 363 0.30 -9.47 29.10
C ALA A 363 -0.21 -9.71 27.66
N TYR A 364 0.23 -8.87 26.73
CA TYR A 364 -0.11 -9.00 25.32
C TYR A 364 1.05 -8.54 24.42
N VAL A 365 0.95 -8.92 23.14
CA VAL A 365 1.92 -8.57 22.11
C VAL A 365 1.26 -7.73 21.04
N LEU A 366 1.88 -6.61 20.72
CA LEU A 366 1.58 -5.80 19.56
C LEU A 366 2.52 -6.20 18.43
N GLU A 367 1.93 -6.46 17.26
CA GLU A 367 2.64 -6.79 16.03
C GLU A 367 2.28 -5.76 14.96
N PHE A 368 3.23 -5.36 14.12
CA PHE A 368 2.95 -4.48 12.98
C PHE A 368 1.91 -5.13 12.05
N LYS A 369 0.91 -4.36 11.63
CA LYS A 369 -0.10 -4.76 10.63
C LYS A 369 -0.32 -3.60 9.66
N ASN A 370 -0.24 -3.86 8.36
CA ASN A 370 -0.43 -2.86 7.31
C ASN A 370 -1.81 -2.15 7.42
N GLU A 371 -2.82 -2.86 7.91
CA GLU A 371 -4.18 -2.36 8.11
C GLU A 371 -4.29 -1.34 9.25
N LEU A 372 -3.32 -1.34 10.18
CA LEU A 372 -3.34 -0.51 11.39
C LEU A 372 -2.25 0.57 11.38
N GLU A 373 -1.18 0.36 10.61
CA GLU A 373 -0.01 1.24 10.57
C GLU A 373 0.14 1.85 9.16
N PRO A 374 -0.18 3.15 8.96
CA PRO A 374 -0.10 3.79 7.65
C PRO A 374 1.33 4.11 7.19
N ASP A 375 2.33 3.85 8.03
CA ASP A 375 3.74 4.13 7.81
C ASP A 375 4.56 2.93 8.30
N ARG A 376 5.37 2.35 7.43
CA ARG A 376 6.13 1.12 7.73
C ARG A 376 7.12 1.27 8.89
N SER A 377 7.49 2.49 9.23
CA SER A 377 8.48 2.80 10.26
C SER A 377 7.92 2.89 11.66
N PHE A 378 6.61 2.96 11.83
CA PHE A 378 6.00 3.14 13.14
C PHE A 378 5.24 1.92 13.63
N MET A 379 5.30 1.71 14.94
CA MET A 379 4.27 0.97 15.67
C MET A 379 3.59 1.92 16.65
N ARG A 380 2.28 2.20 16.43
CA ARG A 380 1.52 3.19 17.20
C ARG A 380 0.54 2.52 18.16
N PHE A 381 0.50 2.99 19.39
CA PHE A 381 -0.41 2.46 20.40
C PHE A 381 -0.63 3.43 21.55
N LYS A 382 -1.71 3.20 22.28
CA LYS A 382 -2.08 3.94 23.49
C LYS A 382 -1.70 3.13 24.72
N ILE A 383 -1.34 3.85 25.76
CA ILE A 383 -1.13 3.31 27.10
C ILE A 383 -1.96 4.09 28.11
N ASN A 384 -2.18 3.48 29.27
CA ASN A 384 -2.95 4.10 30.35
C ASN A 384 -2.31 3.82 31.72
N THR A 385 -1.59 4.82 32.24
CA THR A 385 -0.86 4.77 33.52
C THR A 385 -1.58 5.51 34.64
N SER A 386 -2.90 5.74 34.51
CA SER A 386 -3.64 6.71 35.34
C SER A 386 -4.28 6.17 36.62
N LYS A 387 -4.44 4.85 36.77
CA LYS A 387 -5.08 4.28 37.98
C LYS A 387 -4.06 3.98 39.01
#